data_AF-A0AB36TG15-F1
#
_entry.id   AF-A0AB36TG15-F1
#
_cell.length_a   1.000
_cell.length_b   1.000
_cell.length_c   1.000
_cell.angle_alpha   90.00
_cell.angle_beta   90.00
_cell.angle_gamma   90.00
#
_symmetry.space_group_name_H-M   'P 1'
#
loop_
_entity.id
_entity.type
_entity.pdbx_description
1 polymer ?
#
loop_
_entity_poly.entity_id
_entity_poly.type
_entity_poly.pdbx_seq_one_letter_code
_entity_poly.pdbx_strand_id
1 'polypeptide(L)'
;MPKKVLCVVMIFVLFMSFTISTAAYNAEINGEVIVWNPGIKGGIPTKPVVANVKDFGAKGDGLTDDSNAFKKAVESVKDGGAVLIPSGEYLIKSKITLDKPVVLRGEGPGKTILLIDHSSDAFEVITYKRGNWVSLVGGYTRGSTELVVSDPTGFEAGKYVEIQQDNDPDVMYTLPEWNQGWAAGSVGQITKVVSIWGNKITIEEPLRITYRSELNPVIRTQGFAEYIGFEDFTVKRIDTSDTNMFFFKNAANCWIKNIHSIKPAKAHVSVTTGYRIEVRDSFFDDATNWGGGGHGYGVELGFHVSDCLIENNIFKHLRHSMMVHLGANGNVFGYNYSTQPYQSEGGNWTPADISVHGHYAYSNLFEGNIVQEITVSDYWGPSGPYNTFLRNRIESESVCLEDSSNYQNFIGNEIVNGNILWDTDNRYPHKIDPSTLFLHGNLINGSIQWNQQTQDRTIPNSYYLDSKPAFFGGINWPSTGSDRTDGTIPAKERYYGNTIPPASPTPDKPVKYGDLNGDNNVNSTDLTLLKRYLTRVINDFPHPDGSVNADVNGDGKINSTDYSAMIRYILRIIDKFPAEKS
;
A
#
# COMPACT_ATOMS: atom_id res chain seq x y z
N MET A 1 13.80 -51.60 49.01
CA MET A 1 13.59 -51.22 47.59
C MET A 1 12.12 -51.39 47.29
N PRO A 2 11.37 -50.29 47.02
CA PRO A 2 11.08 -49.94 45.62
C PRO A 2 11.04 -48.42 45.34
N LYS A 3 10.86 -48.14 44.05
CA LYS A 3 11.08 -46.92 43.25
C LYS A 3 10.26 -45.69 43.69
N LYS A 4 10.90 -44.52 43.76
CA LYS A 4 10.22 -43.21 43.67
C LYS A 4 10.07 -42.85 42.19
N VAL A 5 8.82 -42.79 41.72
CA VAL A 5 8.45 -42.23 40.41
C VAL A 5 8.42 -40.70 40.56
N LEU A 6 9.23 -40.00 39.79
CA LEU A 6 9.23 -38.55 39.67
C LEU A 6 8.21 -38.19 38.58
N CYS A 7 7.04 -37.69 38.97
CA CYS A 7 6.08 -37.09 38.04
C CYS A 7 6.60 -35.70 37.63
N VAL A 8 7.12 -35.60 36.41
CA VAL A 8 7.38 -34.30 35.75
C VAL A 8 6.05 -33.82 35.18
N VAL A 9 5.46 -32.80 35.80
CA VAL A 9 4.31 -32.08 35.23
C VAL A 9 4.85 -31.13 34.18
N MET A 10 4.66 -31.48 32.91
CA MET A 10 5.00 -30.66 31.76
C MET A 10 3.89 -29.62 31.57
N ILE A 11 4.12 -28.38 32.01
CA ILE A 11 3.20 -27.26 31.80
C ILE A 11 3.35 -26.82 30.34
N PHE A 12 2.37 -27.17 29.50
CA PHE A 12 2.20 -26.56 28.18
C PHE A 12 1.70 -25.13 28.38
N VAL A 13 2.59 -24.15 28.24
CA VAL A 13 2.20 -22.74 28.08
C VAL A 13 1.73 -22.57 26.64
N LEU A 14 0.41 -22.62 26.44
CA LEU A 14 -0.22 -22.26 25.18
C LEU A 14 -0.03 -20.74 24.99
N PHE A 15 0.98 -20.34 24.22
CA PHE A 15 1.03 -18.97 23.70
C PHE A 15 -0.08 -18.82 22.67
N MET A 16 -1.28 -18.43 23.12
CA MET A 16 -2.30 -17.89 22.24
C MET A 16 -1.82 -16.49 21.81
N SER A 17 -1.09 -16.44 20.70
CA SER A 17 -0.84 -15.17 20.00
C SER A 17 -2.20 -14.66 19.53
N PHE A 18 -2.76 -13.68 20.23
CA PHE A 18 -3.82 -12.85 19.66
C PHE A 18 -3.18 -12.02 18.53
N THR A 19 -3.17 -12.60 17.33
CA THR A 19 -3.07 -11.80 16.12
C THR A 19 -4.37 -11.01 16.03
N ILE A 20 -4.31 -9.70 16.22
CA ILE A 20 -5.33 -8.81 15.65
C ILE A 20 -5.17 -8.99 14.15
N SER A 21 -5.95 -9.91 13.58
CA SER A 21 -6.10 -10.00 12.14
C SER A 21 -6.87 -8.76 11.73
N THR A 22 -6.18 -7.75 11.19
CA THR A 22 -6.81 -6.88 10.20
C THR A 22 -7.30 -7.83 9.12
N ALA A 23 -8.62 -8.06 9.04
CA ALA A 23 -9.18 -9.02 8.10
C ALA A 23 -8.64 -8.67 6.70
N ALA A 24 -7.94 -9.61 6.07
CA ALA A 24 -7.54 -9.44 4.68
C ALA A 24 -8.82 -9.32 3.84
N TYR A 25 -8.87 -8.35 2.92
CA TYR A 25 -10.08 -8.13 2.12
C TYR A 25 -10.13 -9.16 1.01
N ASN A 26 -11.14 -10.03 1.08
CA ASN A 26 -11.43 -11.02 0.05
C ASN A 26 -12.40 -10.39 -0.97
N ALA A 27 -11.90 -10.03 -2.13
CA ALA A 27 -12.72 -9.65 -3.26
C ALA A 27 -13.14 -10.89 -4.04
N GLU A 28 -14.44 -11.19 -4.05
CA GLU A 28 -15.00 -12.22 -4.93
C GLU A 28 -15.27 -11.62 -6.31
N ILE A 29 -14.44 -11.98 -7.29
CA ILE A 29 -14.52 -11.47 -8.66
C ILE A 29 -14.59 -12.66 -9.61
N ASN A 30 -15.71 -12.80 -10.30
CA ASN A 30 -15.92 -13.88 -11.28
C ASN A 30 -15.68 -15.30 -10.72
N GLY A 31 -16.05 -15.54 -9.46
CA GLY A 31 -15.84 -16.83 -8.77
C GLY A 31 -14.44 -17.02 -8.19
N GLU A 32 -13.54 -16.06 -8.37
CA GLU A 32 -12.19 -16.07 -7.82
C GLU A 32 -12.11 -15.14 -6.59
N VAL A 33 -11.40 -15.59 -5.55
CA VAL A 33 -11.08 -14.73 -4.40
C VAL A 33 -9.72 -14.07 -4.67
N ILE A 34 -9.68 -12.74 -4.72
CA ILE A 34 -8.44 -11.96 -4.77
C ILE A 34 -8.29 -11.19 -3.46
N VAL A 35 -7.08 -11.19 -2.91
CA VAL A 35 -6.81 -10.62 -1.58
C VAL A 35 -5.85 -9.45 -1.68
N TRP A 36 -6.28 -8.30 -1.15
CA TRP A 36 -5.43 -7.12 -0.97
C TRP A 36 -5.36 -6.74 0.50
N ASN A 37 -4.13 -6.64 1.00
CA ASN A 37 -3.83 -6.18 2.35
C ASN A 37 -2.64 -5.20 2.29
N PRO A 38 -2.80 -4.06 1.58
CA PRO A 38 -1.69 -3.20 1.22
C PRO A 38 -1.26 -2.29 2.38
N GLY A 39 -0.08 -1.69 2.24
CA GLY A 39 0.44 -0.67 3.15
C GLY A 39 0.97 -1.23 4.45
N ILE A 40 1.35 -0.33 5.34
CA ILE A 40 1.95 -0.68 6.62
C ILE A 40 0.84 -1.24 7.53
N LYS A 41 1.04 -2.43 8.10
CA LYS A 41 0.06 -3.00 9.05
C LYS A 41 -0.09 -2.07 10.25
N GLY A 42 -1.32 -1.63 10.52
CA GLY A 42 -1.62 -0.63 11.56
C GLY A 42 -1.40 0.83 11.13
N GLY A 43 -1.08 1.07 9.85
CA GLY A 43 -0.83 2.40 9.27
C GLY A 43 0.56 2.94 9.55
N ILE A 44 0.84 4.13 9.00
CA ILE A 44 2.11 4.84 9.20
C ILE A 44 2.31 5.16 10.70
N PRO A 45 3.40 4.67 11.33
CA PRO A 45 3.63 4.88 12.75
C PRO A 45 4.06 6.33 13.04
N THR A 46 3.49 6.95 14.08
CA THR A 46 3.98 8.23 14.56
C THR A 46 5.29 8.03 15.35
N LYS A 47 6.37 8.71 14.92
CA LYS A 47 7.68 8.67 15.59
C LYS A 47 8.00 10.00 16.30
N PRO A 48 8.52 9.99 17.54
CA PRO A 48 8.92 11.21 18.24
C PRO A 48 10.15 11.83 17.56
N VAL A 49 10.27 13.15 17.65
CA VAL A 49 11.49 13.87 17.24
C VAL A 49 12.60 13.59 18.26
N VAL A 50 13.75 13.12 17.78
CA VAL A 50 14.91 12.76 18.62
C VAL A 50 16.20 13.50 18.23
N ALA A 51 16.20 14.16 17.07
CA ALA A 51 17.34 14.94 16.56
C ALA A 51 16.82 16.09 15.68
N ASN A 52 17.60 17.15 15.55
CA ASN A 52 17.33 18.27 14.64
C ASN A 52 18.57 18.52 13.77
N VAL A 53 18.40 18.65 12.45
CA VAL A 53 19.53 18.86 11.52
C VAL A 53 20.37 20.11 11.85
N LYS A 54 19.78 21.13 12.48
CA LYS A 54 20.48 22.35 12.90
C LYS A 54 21.51 22.08 13.99
N ASP A 55 21.28 21.11 14.87
CA ASP A 55 22.23 20.70 15.92
C ASP A 55 23.51 20.08 15.32
N PHE A 56 23.43 19.63 14.06
CA PHE A 56 24.54 19.05 13.31
C PHE A 56 25.17 20.03 12.31
N GLY A 57 24.76 21.30 12.35
CA GLY A 57 25.37 22.39 11.59
C GLY A 57 24.64 22.80 10.32
N ALA A 58 23.44 22.25 10.04
CA ALA A 58 22.67 22.66 8.87
C ALA A 58 22.31 24.15 8.95
N LYS A 59 22.43 24.87 7.84
CA LYS A 59 22.13 26.31 7.75
C LYS A 59 20.72 26.57 7.24
N GLY A 60 20.22 25.79 6.29
CA GLY A 60 18.90 26.00 5.69
C GLY A 60 18.73 27.38 5.06
N ASP A 61 19.80 27.90 4.43
CA ASP A 61 19.88 29.21 3.78
C ASP A 61 19.82 29.17 2.24
N GLY A 62 19.66 27.98 1.66
CA GLY A 62 19.62 27.72 0.21
C GLY A 62 20.98 27.74 -0.47
N LEU A 63 22.07 28.02 0.26
CA LEU A 63 23.40 28.29 -0.29
C LEU A 63 24.48 27.37 0.28
N THR A 64 24.44 27.11 1.58
CA THR A 64 25.38 26.24 2.28
C THR A 64 25.03 24.78 2.00
N ASP A 65 26.04 23.96 1.66
CA ASP A 65 25.85 22.52 1.52
C ASP A 65 25.57 21.88 2.89
N ASP A 66 24.32 21.48 3.09
CA ASP A 66 23.81 20.91 4.34
C ASP A 66 23.90 19.37 4.38
N SER A 67 24.41 18.73 3.33
CA SER A 67 24.43 17.26 3.21
C SER A 67 25.08 16.56 4.41
N ASN A 68 26.22 17.10 4.89
CA ASN A 68 26.95 16.51 6.01
C ASN A 68 26.20 16.64 7.34
N ALA A 69 25.40 17.70 7.52
CA ALA A 69 24.58 17.85 8.71
C ALA A 69 23.43 16.83 8.72
N PHE A 70 22.81 16.59 7.55
CA PHE A 70 21.78 15.55 7.40
C PHE A 70 22.32 14.15 7.70
N LYS A 71 23.48 13.79 7.13
CA LYS A 71 24.11 12.48 7.36
C LYS A 71 24.41 12.25 8.85
N LYS A 72 25.00 13.25 9.52
CA LYS A 72 25.28 13.18 10.97
C LYS A 72 24.01 13.08 11.81
N ALA A 73 22.96 13.82 11.45
CA ALA A 73 21.69 13.77 12.15
C ALA A 73 21.05 12.37 12.04
N VAL A 74 21.02 11.79 10.84
CA VAL A 74 20.57 10.40 10.60
C VAL A 74 21.42 9.39 11.37
N GLU A 75 22.74 9.54 11.36
CA GLU A 75 23.67 8.66 12.09
C GLU A 75 23.44 8.68 13.61
N SER A 76 23.00 9.82 14.15
CA SER A 76 22.73 10.00 15.58
C SER A 76 21.54 9.18 16.09
N VAL A 77 20.57 8.87 15.21
CA VAL A 77 19.37 8.07 15.57
C VAL A 77 19.78 6.60 15.74
N LYS A 78 19.66 6.06 16.96
CA LYS A 78 20.03 4.65 17.26
C LYS A 78 18.84 3.70 17.31
N ASP A 79 17.79 4.08 18.04
CA ASP A 79 16.64 3.21 18.33
C ASP A 79 15.38 3.57 17.52
N GLY A 80 15.58 4.26 16.38
CA GLY A 80 14.50 4.87 15.61
C GLY A 80 14.04 6.22 16.17
N GLY A 81 13.25 6.94 15.39
CA GLY A 81 12.80 8.30 15.71
C GLY A 81 12.84 9.21 14.48
N ALA A 82 12.37 10.45 14.66
CA ALA A 82 12.38 11.46 13.62
C ALA A 82 13.54 12.46 13.80
N VAL A 83 14.22 12.75 12.70
CA VAL A 83 15.10 13.90 12.52
C VAL A 83 14.24 15.05 12.01
N LEU A 84 14.10 16.10 12.82
CA LEU A 84 13.42 17.33 12.45
C LEU A 84 14.28 18.13 11.48
N ILE A 85 13.63 18.63 10.42
CA ILE A 85 14.15 19.54 9.43
C ILE A 85 13.33 20.84 9.51
N PRO A 86 13.74 21.82 10.33
CA PRO A 86 13.00 23.06 10.50
C PRO A 86 12.78 23.80 9.18
N SER A 87 11.85 24.74 9.14
CA SER A 87 11.65 25.60 7.97
C SER A 87 12.96 26.25 7.50
N GLY A 88 13.13 26.34 6.19
CA GLY A 88 14.34 26.80 5.52
C GLY A 88 14.55 26.09 4.19
N GLU A 89 15.54 26.57 3.44
CA GLU A 89 15.96 25.99 2.16
C GLU A 89 17.31 25.28 2.36
N TYR A 90 17.39 23.97 2.16
CA TYR A 90 18.61 23.20 2.43
C TYR A 90 19.19 22.72 1.12
N LEU A 91 20.39 23.21 0.78
CA LEU A 91 21.11 22.76 -0.40
C LEU A 91 21.80 21.43 -0.10
N ILE A 92 21.43 20.38 -0.83
CA ILE A 92 21.97 19.03 -0.70
C ILE A 92 22.79 18.73 -1.94
N LYS A 93 24.11 18.62 -1.77
CA LYS A 93 25.08 18.30 -2.83
C LYS A 93 25.59 16.87 -2.80
N SER A 94 25.03 16.02 -1.95
CA SER A 94 25.35 14.58 -1.97
C SER A 94 24.21 13.73 -1.45
N LYS A 95 24.08 12.53 -2.04
CA LYS A 95 23.08 11.52 -1.70
C LYS A 95 22.99 11.24 -0.19
N ILE A 96 21.75 11.10 0.28
CA ILE A 96 21.42 10.65 1.63
C ILE A 96 20.96 9.19 1.56
N THR A 97 21.76 8.28 2.09
CA THR A 97 21.46 6.84 2.14
C THR A 97 20.94 6.46 3.52
N LEU A 98 19.86 5.66 3.56
CA LEU A 98 19.17 5.23 4.78
C LEU A 98 19.02 3.70 4.78
N ASP A 99 19.45 3.05 5.87
CA ASP A 99 19.47 1.58 5.99
C ASP A 99 18.94 1.05 7.34
N LYS A 100 18.44 1.97 8.18
CA LYS A 100 17.93 1.71 9.54
C LYS A 100 16.71 2.58 9.83
N PRO A 101 15.87 2.22 10.83
CA PRO A 101 14.69 2.99 11.19
C PRO A 101 15.00 4.47 11.48
N VAL A 102 14.45 5.39 10.68
CA VAL A 102 14.60 6.84 10.84
C VAL A 102 13.56 7.57 10.00
N VAL A 103 13.02 8.66 10.51
CA VAL A 103 12.10 9.54 9.77
C VAL A 103 12.77 10.87 9.52
N LEU A 104 12.78 11.34 8.28
CA LEU A 104 13.09 12.74 7.96
C LEU A 104 11.79 13.52 7.95
N ARG A 105 11.61 14.45 8.89
CA ARG A 105 10.35 15.21 9.06
C ARG A 105 10.58 16.70 8.95
N GLY A 106 9.96 17.35 7.98
CA GLY A 106 9.92 18.80 7.85
C GLY A 106 8.79 19.45 8.65
N GLU A 107 8.56 20.74 8.41
CA GLU A 107 7.46 21.51 9.03
C GLU A 107 6.28 21.76 8.07
N GLY A 108 6.33 21.16 6.89
CA GLY A 108 5.33 21.19 5.83
C GLY A 108 5.94 21.51 4.45
N PRO A 109 5.32 21.02 3.36
CA PRO A 109 5.62 21.50 2.01
C PRO A 109 5.55 23.02 1.92
N GLY A 110 6.50 23.62 1.19
CA GLY A 110 6.65 25.07 1.07
C GLY A 110 7.28 25.78 2.27
N LYS A 111 7.44 25.11 3.43
CA LYS A 111 8.18 25.64 4.59
C LYS A 111 9.57 25.06 4.72
N THR A 112 9.67 23.74 4.61
CA THR A 112 10.94 23.01 4.55
C THR A 112 11.19 22.61 3.11
N ILE A 113 12.26 23.11 2.50
CA ILE A 113 12.57 22.89 1.09
C ILE A 113 13.97 22.30 0.97
N LEU A 114 14.09 21.11 0.37
CA LEU A 114 15.36 20.46 0.07
C LEU A 114 15.69 20.64 -1.42
N LEU A 115 16.81 21.30 -1.71
CA LEU A 115 17.30 21.57 -3.06
C LEU A 115 18.38 20.55 -3.41
N ILE A 116 18.10 19.67 -4.37
CA ILE A 116 19.01 18.60 -4.79
C ILE A 116 19.86 19.07 -5.97
N ASP A 117 21.17 19.13 -5.75
CA ASP A 117 22.19 19.58 -6.72
C ASP A 117 23.36 18.57 -6.76
N HIS A 118 23.06 17.33 -7.18
CA HIS A 118 24.02 16.26 -7.38
C HIS A 118 23.47 15.11 -8.26
N SER A 119 24.37 14.39 -8.94
CA SER A 119 24.02 13.38 -9.96
C SER A 119 23.70 11.97 -9.44
N SER A 120 23.13 11.86 -8.25
CA SER A 120 22.65 10.58 -7.69
C SER A 120 21.21 10.72 -7.23
N ASP A 121 20.53 9.60 -6.97
CA ASP A 121 19.22 9.62 -6.32
C ASP A 121 19.30 10.47 -5.04
N ALA A 122 18.29 11.32 -4.79
CA ALA A 122 18.34 12.24 -3.65
C ALA A 122 18.34 11.46 -2.32
N PHE A 123 17.40 10.52 -2.22
CA PHE A 123 17.28 9.59 -1.10
C PHE A 123 17.34 8.16 -1.59
N GLU A 124 18.23 7.37 -1.00
CA GLU A 124 18.34 5.93 -1.28
C GLU A 124 18.08 5.15 0.00
N VAL A 125 17.00 4.38 0.01
CA VAL A 125 16.68 3.44 1.08
C VAL A 125 17.12 2.06 0.65
N ILE A 126 18.12 1.49 1.33
CA ILE A 126 18.77 0.28 0.82
C ILE A 126 19.33 -0.66 1.87
N THR A 127 19.19 -1.96 1.60
CA THR A 127 19.98 -3.01 2.27
C THR A 127 20.31 -4.15 1.31
N TYR A 128 21.38 -4.90 1.57
CA TYR A 128 21.76 -6.07 0.79
C TYR A 128 21.93 -7.29 1.69
N LYS A 129 20.81 -7.98 1.95
CA LYS A 129 20.76 -9.19 2.77
C LYS A 129 19.89 -10.23 2.06
N ARG A 130 20.46 -10.98 1.13
CA ARG A 130 19.75 -12.02 0.35
C ARG A 130 20.36 -13.38 0.63
N GLY A 131 19.51 -14.37 0.88
CA GLY A 131 19.91 -15.77 0.97
C GLY A 131 20.11 -16.41 -0.39
N ASN A 132 20.54 -17.67 -0.37
CA ASN A 132 20.57 -18.51 -1.57
C ASN A 132 19.16 -18.95 -1.95
N TRP A 133 18.95 -19.18 -3.24
CA TRP A 133 17.72 -19.82 -3.73
C TRP A 133 17.66 -21.27 -3.25
N VAL A 134 16.48 -21.66 -2.76
CA VAL A 134 16.11 -23.02 -2.36
C VAL A 134 14.95 -23.45 -3.24
N SER A 135 14.96 -24.71 -3.69
CA SER A 135 13.85 -25.26 -4.49
C SER A 135 12.57 -25.29 -3.68
N LEU A 136 11.51 -24.71 -4.24
CA LEU A 136 10.15 -24.90 -3.78
C LEU A 136 9.64 -26.20 -4.45
N VAL A 137 9.24 -27.19 -3.66
CA VAL A 137 8.90 -28.55 -4.13
C VAL A 137 7.41 -28.89 -3.96
N GLY A 138 6.61 -27.96 -3.44
CA GLY A 138 5.16 -28.12 -3.30
C GLY A 138 4.47 -26.90 -2.70
N GLY A 139 3.15 -26.95 -2.64
CA GLY A 139 2.32 -25.83 -2.14
C GLY A 139 2.05 -24.73 -3.18
N TYR A 140 2.21 -25.05 -4.47
CA TYR A 140 2.24 -24.06 -5.55
C TYR A 140 0.92 -23.34 -5.85
N THR A 141 -0.22 -23.88 -5.40
CA THR A 141 -1.54 -23.39 -5.80
C THR A 141 -1.80 -21.97 -5.31
N ARG A 142 -2.34 -21.11 -6.18
CA ARG A 142 -2.87 -19.80 -5.81
C ARG A 142 -3.80 -19.92 -4.58
N GLY A 143 -3.67 -19.01 -3.63
CA GLY A 143 -4.38 -19.05 -2.34
C GLY A 143 -3.68 -19.88 -1.27
N SER A 144 -2.66 -20.68 -1.61
CA SER A 144 -1.90 -21.44 -0.61
C SER A 144 -1.11 -20.50 0.30
N THR A 145 -1.14 -20.79 1.60
CA THR A 145 -0.24 -20.21 2.61
C THR A 145 0.80 -21.21 3.11
N GLU A 146 0.76 -22.47 2.66
CA GLU A 146 1.69 -23.52 3.05
C GLU A 146 2.56 -23.94 1.86
N LEU A 147 3.85 -23.70 1.98
CA LEU A 147 4.87 -23.99 0.98
C LEU A 147 5.77 -25.12 1.45
N VAL A 148 6.24 -25.97 0.53
CA VAL A 148 7.19 -27.04 0.85
C VAL A 148 8.53 -26.75 0.19
N VAL A 149 9.60 -26.66 0.97
CA VAL A 149 10.96 -26.41 0.47
C VAL A 149 11.82 -27.67 0.52
N SER A 150 12.85 -27.74 -0.33
CA SER A 150 13.82 -28.84 -0.29
C SER A 150 14.70 -28.78 0.96
N ASP A 151 15.05 -27.58 1.43
CA ASP A 151 15.86 -27.34 2.62
C ASP A 151 15.33 -26.14 3.42
N PRO A 152 14.79 -26.34 4.65
CA PRO A 152 14.28 -25.26 5.48
C PRO A 152 15.39 -24.46 6.20
N THR A 153 16.67 -24.81 6.02
CA THR A 153 17.78 -24.17 6.71
C THR A 153 17.87 -22.67 6.37
N GLY A 154 17.95 -21.84 7.41
CA GLY A 154 18.11 -20.39 7.29
C GLY A 154 16.80 -19.59 7.19
N PHE A 155 15.66 -20.24 6.98
CA PHE A 155 14.36 -19.60 7.14
C PHE A 155 14.04 -19.43 8.62
N GLU A 156 13.39 -18.31 8.97
CA GLU A 156 13.00 -17.99 10.34
C GLU A 156 11.62 -17.35 10.36
N ALA A 157 10.79 -17.72 11.33
CA ALA A 157 9.51 -17.05 11.58
C ALA A 157 9.73 -15.55 11.82
N GLY A 158 8.88 -14.73 11.22
CA GLY A 158 8.96 -13.29 11.28
C GLY A 158 9.95 -12.64 10.31
N LYS A 159 10.64 -13.41 9.46
CA LYS A 159 11.54 -12.87 8.41
C LYS A 159 10.88 -12.90 7.03
N TYR A 160 11.44 -12.11 6.12
CA TYR A 160 10.92 -12.01 4.76
C TYR A 160 11.53 -13.06 3.84
N VAL A 161 10.74 -13.42 2.84
CA VAL A 161 11.12 -14.32 1.77
C VAL A 161 10.68 -13.74 0.44
N GLU A 162 11.42 -14.08 -0.59
CA GLU A 162 11.07 -13.83 -1.97
C GLU A 162 10.91 -15.17 -2.67
N ILE A 163 9.83 -15.32 -3.42
CA ILE A 163 9.48 -16.50 -4.20
C ILE A 163 9.50 -16.10 -5.66
N GLN A 164 10.05 -16.92 -6.54
CA GLN A 164 9.96 -16.73 -7.99
C GLN A 164 9.91 -18.07 -8.72
N GLN A 165 9.56 -18.02 -10.01
CA GLN A 165 9.79 -19.10 -10.98
C GLN A 165 10.41 -18.53 -12.24
N ASP A 166 10.96 -19.39 -13.09
CA ASP A 166 11.37 -19.01 -14.44
C ASP A 166 10.19 -18.45 -15.22
N ASN A 167 10.49 -17.51 -16.12
CA ASN A 167 9.48 -16.93 -16.98
C ASN A 167 8.98 -17.97 -17.97
N ASP A 168 7.67 -17.99 -18.19
CA ASP A 168 7.04 -18.85 -19.17
C ASP A 168 7.20 -18.25 -20.58
N PRO A 169 8.01 -18.85 -21.46
CA PRO A 169 8.23 -18.29 -22.79
C PRO A 169 6.96 -18.27 -23.65
N ASP A 170 6.00 -19.15 -23.38
CA ASP A 170 4.79 -19.28 -24.21
C ASP A 170 3.77 -18.17 -23.94
N VAL A 171 3.84 -17.55 -22.76
CA VAL A 171 2.87 -16.52 -22.36
C VAL A 171 3.51 -15.19 -22.00
N MET A 172 4.83 -15.09 -21.79
CA MET A 172 5.47 -13.84 -21.34
C MET A 172 6.26 -13.10 -22.42
N TYR A 173 6.58 -13.74 -23.53
CA TYR A 173 7.40 -13.14 -24.60
C TYR A 173 6.71 -13.26 -25.94
N THR A 174 5.87 -12.28 -26.27
CA THR A 174 5.19 -12.20 -27.56
C THR A 174 6.09 -11.68 -28.67
N LEU A 175 7.12 -10.90 -28.32
CA LEU A 175 8.20 -10.48 -29.22
C LEU A 175 9.56 -11.02 -28.74
N PRO A 176 10.42 -11.55 -29.63
CA PRO A 176 11.72 -12.13 -29.24
C PRO A 176 12.62 -11.17 -28.45
N GLU A 177 12.61 -9.88 -28.79
CA GLU A 177 13.37 -8.82 -28.13
C GLU A 177 12.91 -8.51 -26.70
N TRP A 178 11.77 -9.03 -26.27
CA TRP A 178 11.28 -8.83 -24.90
C TRP A 178 11.75 -9.91 -23.93
N ASN A 179 12.37 -10.97 -24.44
CA ASN A 179 13.06 -11.95 -23.61
C ASN A 179 14.41 -11.38 -23.12
N GLN A 180 14.35 -10.60 -22.04
CA GLN A 180 15.48 -9.88 -21.49
C GLN A 180 16.00 -10.51 -20.20
N GLY A 181 17.31 -10.70 -20.09
CA GLY A 181 17.92 -11.32 -18.90
C GLY A 181 17.73 -10.52 -17.61
N TRP A 182 17.57 -9.20 -17.69
CA TRP A 182 17.27 -8.35 -16.52
C TRP A 182 15.84 -8.52 -16.00
N ALA A 183 14.94 -9.11 -16.80
CA ALA A 183 13.56 -9.43 -16.44
C ALA A 183 13.36 -10.92 -16.10
N ALA A 184 14.43 -11.70 -16.04
CA ALA A 184 14.34 -13.12 -15.73
C ALA A 184 13.70 -13.34 -14.35
N GLY A 185 12.79 -14.32 -14.30
CA GLY A 185 12.10 -14.72 -13.07
C GLY A 185 11.11 -13.69 -12.55
N SER A 186 10.45 -12.94 -13.44
CA SER A 186 9.47 -11.90 -13.10
C SER A 186 8.23 -12.43 -12.40
N VAL A 187 7.85 -13.71 -12.58
CA VAL A 187 6.73 -14.25 -11.82
C VAL A 187 7.20 -14.59 -10.41
N GLY A 188 6.94 -13.68 -9.47
CA GLY A 188 7.36 -13.80 -8.09
C GLY A 188 6.54 -12.98 -7.11
N GLN A 189 6.79 -13.16 -5.82
CA GLN A 189 6.09 -12.52 -4.70
C GLN A 189 7.02 -12.36 -3.50
N ILE A 190 6.87 -11.25 -2.78
CA ILE A 190 7.50 -11.05 -1.48
C ILE A 190 6.45 -11.25 -0.38
N THR A 191 6.82 -11.96 0.69
CA THR A 191 5.95 -12.20 1.85
C THR A 191 6.79 -12.47 3.11
N LYS A 192 6.12 -12.69 4.24
CA LYS A 192 6.73 -12.97 5.53
C LYS A 192 6.48 -14.41 5.96
N VAL A 193 7.48 -15.05 6.56
CA VAL A 193 7.32 -16.38 7.16
C VAL A 193 6.58 -16.25 8.47
N VAL A 194 5.49 -17.01 8.64
CA VAL A 194 4.71 -17.10 9.87
C VAL A 194 5.25 -18.21 10.77
N SER A 195 5.48 -19.39 10.21
CA SER A 195 5.98 -20.54 10.97
C SER A 195 6.71 -21.53 10.06
N ILE A 196 7.50 -22.41 10.69
CA ILE A 196 8.26 -23.46 10.00
C ILE A 196 8.04 -24.77 10.75
N TRP A 197 7.69 -25.82 10.03
CA TRP A 197 7.53 -27.18 10.57
C TRP A 197 8.11 -28.22 9.61
N GLY A 198 9.29 -28.74 9.96
CA GLY A 198 10.08 -29.54 9.03
C GLY A 198 10.38 -28.74 7.76
N ASN A 199 10.03 -29.30 6.60
CA ASN A 199 10.21 -28.65 5.29
C ASN A 199 9.04 -27.73 4.88
N LYS A 200 8.05 -27.56 5.76
CA LYS A 200 6.89 -26.70 5.48
C LYS A 200 7.13 -25.29 6.01
N ILE A 201 6.94 -24.30 5.15
CA ILE A 201 6.97 -22.87 5.47
C ILE A 201 5.55 -22.35 5.35
N THR A 202 5.00 -21.81 6.44
CA THR A 202 3.75 -21.04 6.39
C THR A 202 4.08 -19.58 6.09
N ILE A 203 3.45 -18.98 5.09
CA ILE A 203 3.61 -17.58 4.72
C ILE A 203 2.40 -16.74 5.13
N GLU A 204 2.63 -15.45 5.32
CA GLU A 204 1.63 -14.51 5.84
C GLU A 204 0.56 -14.17 4.78
N GLU A 205 1.00 -13.73 3.61
CA GLU A 205 0.12 -13.45 2.48
C GLU A 205 0.07 -14.67 1.54
N PRO A 206 -1.12 -15.14 1.13
CA PRO A 206 -1.24 -16.30 0.25
C PRO A 206 -0.60 -16.08 -1.11
N LEU A 207 -0.25 -17.17 -1.80
CA LEU A 207 0.24 -17.09 -3.17
C LEU A 207 -0.79 -16.43 -4.09
N ARG A 208 -0.39 -15.40 -4.83
CA ARG A 208 -1.30 -14.67 -5.75
C ARG A 208 -1.45 -15.31 -7.13
N ILE A 209 -0.56 -16.24 -7.45
CA ILE A 209 -0.58 -17.02 -8.69
C ILE A 209 -0.20 -18.47 -8.39
N THR A 210 -0.64 -19.38 -9.25
CA THR A 210 -0.20 -20.78 -9.18
C THR A 210 1.19 -20.87 -9.79
N TYR A 211 2.16 -21.33 -9.02
CA TYR A 211 3.50 -21.63 -9.52
C TYR A 211 3.48 -22.97 -10.28
N ARG A 212 4.31 -23.08 -11.31
CA ARG A 212 4.37 -24.30 -12.14
C ARG A 212 5.67 -25.04 -11.91
N SER A 213 5.59 -26.33 -11.60
CA SER A 213 6.76 -27.15 -11.25
C SER A 213 7.83 -27.19 -12.34
N GLU A 214 7.42 -27.12 -13.60
CA GLU A 214 8.29 -27.14 -14.78
C GLU A 214 9.04 -25.82 -15.01
N LEU A 215 8.65 -24.75 -14.31
CA LEU A 215 9.31 -23.44 -14.35
C LEU A 215 10.26 -23.22 -13.17
N ASN A 216 10.77 -24.29 -12.56
CA ASN A 216 11.75 -24.22 -11.47
C ASN A 216 11.41 -23.21 -10.34
N PRO A 217 10.26 -23.35 -9.64
CA PRO A 217 9.92 -22.46 -8.53
C PRO A 217 10.99 -22.51 -7.42
N VAL A 218 11.41 -21.35 -6.95
CA VAL A 218 12.43 -21.18 -5.91
C VAL A 218 12.02 -20.12 -4.90
N ILE A 219 12.57 -20.22 -3.70
CA ILE A 219 12.36 -19.29 -2.59
C ILE A 219 13.69 -18.98 -1.91
N ARG A 220 13.88 -17.75 -1.46
CA ARG A 220 15.07 -17.34 -0.69
C ARG A 220 14.68 -16.45 0.48
N THR A 221 15.54 -16.37 1.49
CA THR A 221 15.43 -15.32 2.50
C THR A 221 15.76 -13.95 1.91
N GLN A 222 15.04 -12.94 2.37
CA GLN A 222 15.18 -11.56 1.93
C GLN A 222 15.21 -10.65 3.16
N GLY A 223 16.16 -9.73 3.20
CA GLY A 223 16.26 -8.71 4.23
C GLY A 223 15.93 -7.34 3.66
N PHE A 224 15.33 -6.50 4.49
CA PHE A 224 14.87 -5.18 4.12
C PHE A 224 15.38 -4.10 5.07
N ALA A 225 15.58 -2.89 4.54
CA ALA A 225 15.64 -1.68 5.34
C ALA A 225 14.20 -1.33 5.74
N GLU A 226 13.94 -1.10 7.04
CA GLU A 226 12.59 -0.99 7.56
C GLU A 226 12.35 0.29 8.35
N TYR A 227 11.09 0.74 8.35
CA TYR A 227 10.60 1.87 9.11
C TYR A 227 11.33 3.19 8.84
N ILE A 228 11.58 3.44 7.55
CA ILE A 228 12.16 4.68 7.06
C ILE A 228 11.06 5.55 6.47
N GLY A 229 10.98 6.80 6.94
CA GLY A 229 9.90 7.72 6.60
C GLY A 229 10.39 9.05 6.06
N PHE A 230 9.64 9.62 5.13
CA PHE A 230 9.81 10.99 4.66
C PHE A 230 8.48 11.74 4.84
N GLU A 231 8.51 12.82 5.63
CA GLU A 231 7.30 13.52 6.07
C GLU A 231 7.44 15.04 5.92
N ASP A 232 6.39 15.69 5.42
CA ASP A 232 6.17 17.13 5.60
C ASP A 232 7.24 18.08 5.04
N PHE A 233 7.73 17.87 3.81
CA PHE A 233 8.64 18.80 3.15
C PHE A 233 8.50 18.84 1.63
N THR A 234 9.03 19.89 1.02
CA THR A 234 9.27 19.97 -0.42
C THR A 234 10.66 19.46 -0.74
N VAL A 235 10.80 18.64 -1.79
CA VAL A 235 12.09 18.28 -2.37
C VAL A 235 12.09 18.63 -3.86
N LYS A 236 13.08 19.38 -4.29
CA LYS A 236 13.20 19.88 -5.66
C LYS A 236 14.58 19.57 -6.20
N ARG A 237 14.64 18.92 -7.36
CA ARG A 237 15.87 18.80 -8.11
C ARG A 237 16.10 20.10 -8.89
N ILE A 238 17.27 20.70 -8.70
CA ILE A 238 17.69 21.92 -9.41
C ILE A 238 18.77 21.64 -10.45
N ASP A 239 19.38 20.45 -10.41
CA ASP A 239 20.13 19.88 -11.53
C ASP A 239 19.21 19.18 -12.55
N THR A 240 19.81 18.59 -13.60
CA THR A 240 19.10 17.83 -14.64
C THR A 240 19.59 16.38 -14.72
N SER A 241 19.97 15.80 -13.58
CA SER A 241 20.60 14.48 -13.54
C SER A 241 19.58 13.37 -13.75
N ASP A 242 19.97 12.36 -14.53
CA ASP A 242 19.16 11.19 -14.86
C ASP A 242 19.03 10.21 -13.69
N THR A 243 18.25 10.60 -12.68
CA THR A 243 18.13 9.90 -11.39
C THR A 243 16.74 10.06 -10.79
N ASN A 244 16.42 9.24 -9.79
CA ASN A 244 15.15 9.32 -9.06
C ASN A 244 15.21 10.37 -7.94
N MET A 245 14.04 10.74 -7.41
CA MET A 245 13.98 11.49 -6.17
C MET A 245 14.11 10.56 -4.96
N PHE A 246 13.24 9.55 -4.86
CA PHE A 246 13.26 8.54 -3.81
C PHE A 246 13.46 7.17 -4.44
N PHE A 247 14.53 6.47 -4.03
CA PHE A 247 14.81 5.12 -4.48
C PHE A 247 14.77 4.13 -3.30
N PHE A 248 13.76 3.26 -3.31
CA PHE A 248 13.61 2.16 -2.35
C PHE A 248 14.11 0.87 -3.00
N LYS A 249 15.18 0.30 -2.46
CA LYS A 249 15.77 -0.94 -2.95
C LYS A 249 15.96 -1.92 -1.82
N ASN A 250 15.21 -3.02 -1.82
CA ASN A 250 15.11 -3.90 -0.66
C ASN A 250 14.66 -3.11 0.60
N ALA A 251 13.46 -2.54 0.53
CA ALA A 251 12.84 -1.82 1.63
C ALA A 251 11.49 -2.42 2.02
N ALA A 252 11.13 -2.34 3.30
CA ALA A 252 9.82 -2.76 3.76
C ALA A 252 9.26 -1.88 4.86
N ASN A 253 7.94 -1.69 4.90
CA ASN A 253 7.27 -0.87 5.92
C ASN A 253 7.83 0.58 5.98
N CYS A 254 8.18 1.14 4.83
CA CYS A 254 8.69 2.50 4.68
C CYS A 254 7.61 3.40 4.05
N TRP A 255 7.74 4.72 4.21
CA TRP A 255 6.70 5.62 3.74
C TRP A 255 7.17 6.98 3.24
N ILE A 256 6.32 7.58 2.40
CA ILE A 256 6.36 8.97 1.97
C ILE A 256 4.99 9.56 2.31
N LYS A 257 4.96 10.63 3.10
CA LYS A 257 3.72 11.28 3.52
C LYS A 257 3.82 12.79 3.41
N ASN A 258 2.83 13.42 2.77
CA ASN A 258 2.74 14.87 2.66
C ASN A 258 4.04 15.52 2.11
N ILE A 259 4.58 14.94 1.04
CA ILE A 259 5.75 15.45 0.33
C ILE A 259 5.31 16.18 -0.93
N HIS A 260 5.98 17.29 -1.26
CA HIS A 260 5.92 17.89 -2.61
C HIS A 260 7.25 17.63 -3.31
N SER A 261 7.26 16.70 -4.26
CA SER A 261 8.45 16.33 -5.03
C SER A 261 8.39 16.96 -6.41
N ILE A 262 9.50 17.58 -6.83
CA ILE A 262 9.54 18.43 -8.03
C ILE A 262 10.70 18.03 -8.94
N LYS A 263 10.38 17.74 -10.22
CA LYS A 263 11.31 17.68 -11.36
C LYS A 263 12.47 16.64 -11.28
N PRO A 264 12.29 15.40 -10.79
CA PRO A 264 13.24 14.34 -11.10
C PRO A 264 13.24 14.04 -12.62
N ALA A 265 14.31 13.43 -13.13
CA ALA A 265 14.37 12.98 -14.52
C ALA A 265 13.72 11.61 -14.71
N LYS A 266 13.98 10.67 -13.77
CA LYS A 266 13.45 9.31 -13.79
C LYS A 266 12.09 9.23 -13.10
N ALA A 267 12.03 8.65 -11.91
CA ALA A 267 10.82 8.59 -11.10
C ALA A 267 10.87 9.56 -9.91
N HIS A 268 9.72 10.06 -9.48
CA HIS A 268 9.60 10.63 -8.14
C HIS A 268 9.83 9.53 -7.10
N VAL A 269 9.18 8.39 -7.24
CA VAL A 269 9.36 7.24 -6.35
C VAL A 269 9.61 5.99 -7.17
N SER A 270 10.79 5.39 -6.99
CA SER A 270 11.14 4.10 -7.57
C SER A 270 11.27 3.07 -6.48
N VAL A 271 10.53 1.96 -6.60
CA VAL A 271 10.60 0.82 -5.66
C VAL A 271 11.01 -0.43 -6.43
N THR A 272 12.15 -1.00 -6.02
CA THR A 272 12.68 -2.26 -6.56
C THR A 272 12.85 -3.28 -5.44
N THR A 273 12.16 -4.42 -5.53
CA THR A 273 12.12 -5.43 -4.47
C THR A 273 11.69 -4.81 -3.13
N GLY A 274 10.42 -4.42 -3.02
CA GLY A 274 9.86 -3.74 -1.86
C GLY A 274 8.63 -4.46 -1.28
N TYR A 275 8.34 -4.21 0.00
CA TYR A 275 7.19 -4.81 0.68
C TYR A 275 6.47 -3.79 1.56
N ARG A 276 5.17 -3.56 1.35
CA ARG A 276 4.39 -2.65 2.22
C ARG A 276 4.95 -1.24 2.30
N ILE A 277 5.34 -0.68 1.15
CA ILE A 277 5.70 0.74 1.04
C ILE A 277 4.41 1.56 0.95
N GLU A 278 4.30 2.64 1.72
CA GLU A 278 3.13 3.51 1.72
C GLU A 278 3.47 4.91 1.21
N VAL A 279 2.84 5.35 0.13
CA VAL A 279 3.03 6.68 -0.46
C VAL A 279 1.68 7.39 -0.43
N ARG A 280 1.56 8.45 0.38
CA ARG A 280 0.28 9.11 0.56
C ARG A 280 0.33 10.61 0.75
N ASP A 281 -0.81 11.22 0.51
CA ASP A 281 -1.06 12.64 0.76
C ASP A 281 -0.05 13.56 0.04
N SER A 282 0.63 13.10 -1.00
CA SER A 282 1.79 13.77 -1.61
C SER A 282 1.46 14.36 -2.98
N PHE A 283 2.31 15.29 -3.43
CA PHE A 283 2.23 15.92 -4.74
C PHE A 283 3.52 15.69 -5.53
N PHE A 284 3.40 15.01 -6.67
CA PHE A 284 4.44 14.74 -7.63
C PHE A 284 4.26 15.65 -8.84
N ASP A 285 5.08 16.70 -8.88
CA ASP A 285 4.92 17.85 -9.75
C ASP A 285 6.07 17.93 -10.75
N ASP A 286 5.76 17.56 -11.98
CA ASP A 286 6.62 17.79 -13.15
C ASP A 286 7.89 16.91 -13.18
N ALA A 287 8.43 16.71 -14.38
CA ALA A 287 9.70 16.01 -14.61
C ALA A 287 10.69 16.92 -15.37
N THR A 288 11.93 16.47 -15.52
CA THR A 288 12.89 17.12 -16.45
C THR A 288 13.04 16.36 -17.77
N ASN A 289 12.53 15.13 -17.83
CA ASN A 289 12.54 14.28 -19.01
C ASN A 289 11.24 13.46 -19.07
N TRP A 290 10.64 13.36 -20.26
CA TRP A 290 9.42 12.58 -20.54
C TRP A 290 9.61 11.65 -21.73
N GLY A 291 10.86 11.28 -22.03
CA GLY A 291 11.20 10.30 -23.05
C GLY A 291 10.99 8.86 -22.59
N GLY A 292 11.23 7.92 -23.49
CA GLY A 292 11.30 6.50 -23.16
C GLY A 292 12.51 6.18 -22.25
N GLY A 293 12.58 4.93 -21.77
CA GLY A 293 13.72 4.47 -20.97
C GLY A 293 13.65 4.77 -19.47
N GLY A 294 12.44 4.95 -18.91
CA GLY A 294 12.27 5.07 -17.46
C GLY A 294 12.13 6.51 -16.95
N HIS A 295 11.61 7.44 -17.75
CA HIS A 295 11.59 8.87 -17.43
C HIS A 295 10.18 9.42 -17.21
N GLY A 296 10.11 10.44 -16.36
CA GLY A 296 8.88 11.16 -16.07
C GLY A 296 7.85 10.31 -15.32
N TYR A 297 8.30 9.44 -14.41
CA TYR A 297 7.41 8.56 -13.65
C TYR A 297 7.02 9.16 -12.30
N GLY A 298 5.77 8.94 -11.89
CA GLY A 298 5.28 9.26 -10.56
C GLY A 298 5.78 8.25 -9.54
N VAL A 299 5.02 7.16 -9.36
CA VAL A 299 5.42 6.02 -8.54
C VAL A 299 5.53 4.78 -9.43
N GLU A 300 6.72 4.17 -9.47
CA GLU A 300 6.98 2.89 -10.12
C GLU A 300 7.23 1.76 -9.11
N LEU A 301 6.61 0.61 -9.35
CA LEU A 301 6.78 -0.60 -8.54
C LEU A 301 7.20 -1.77 -9.43
N GLY A 302 8.38 -2.33 -9.20
CA GLY A 302 8.90 -3.45 -9.99
C GLY A 302 9.77 -4.44 -9.23
N PHE A 303 10.06 -5.59 -9.84
CA PHE A 303 10.83 -6.69 -9.24
C PHE A 303 10.14 -7.27 -7.99
N HIS A 304 8.97 -7.88 -8.21
CA HIS A 304 8.16 -8.55 -7.17
C HIS A 304 7.68 -7.65 -6.03
N VAL A 305 7.66 -6.33 -6.23
CA VAL A 305 7.15 -5.42 -5.21
C VAL A 305 5.73 -5.83 -4.82
N SER A 306 5.53 -6.04 -3.51
CA SER A 306 4.30 -6.61 -2.97
C SER A 306 3.67 -5.76 -1.88
N ASP A 307 2.34 -5.73 -1.88
CA ASP A 307 1.51 -5.15 -0.82
C ASP A 307 1.78 -3.66 -0.52
N CYS A 308 2.23 -2.87 -1.49
CA CYS A 308 2.38 -1.41 -1.34
C CYS A 308 1.03 -0.69 -1.44
N LEU A 309 0.89 0.45 -0.76
CA LEU A 309 -0.28 1.32 -0.79
C LEU A 309 0.09 2.72 -1.27
N ILE A 310 -0.41 3.13 -2.43
CA ILE A 310 -0.15 4.42 -3.04
C ILE A 310 -1.49 5.13 -3.10
N GLU A 311 -1.79 6.02 -2.15
CA GLU A 311 -3.13 6.59 -2.05
C GLU A 311 -3.21 8.08 -1.74
N ASN A 312 -4.27 8.72 -2.24
CA ASN A 312 -4.50 10.15 -2.05
C ASN A 312 -3.28 10.99 -2.48
N ASN A 313 -2.71 10.72 -3.66
CA ASN A 313 -1.62 11.53 -4.23
C ASN A 313 -2.08 12.32 -5.44
N ILE A 314 -1.36 13.41 -5.71
CA ILE A 314 -1.52 14.24 -6.90
C ILE A 314 -0.33 13.98 -7.82
N PHE A 315 -0.60 13.72 -9.08
CA PHE A 315 0.39 13.59 -10.14
C PHE A 315 0.08 14.61 -11.24
N LYS A 316 1.09 15.36 -11.66
CA LYS A 316 0.91 16.41 -12.66
C LYS A 316 2.08 16.45 -13.62
N HIS A 317 1.76 16.47 -14.92
CA HIS A 317 2.75 16.67 -15.98
C HIS A 317 3.85 15.60 -15.99
N LEU A 318 3.41 14.34 -15.96
CA LEU A 318 4.25 13.14 -15.96
C LEU A 318 3.93 12.27 -17.18
N ARG A 319 4.85 11.36 -17.52
CA ARG A 319 4.65 10.35 -18.57
C ARG A 319 3.77 9.21 -18.04
N HIS A 320 4.17 8.57 -16.95
CA HIS A 320 3.36 7.55 -16.25
C HIS A 320 3.28 7.89 -14.78
N SER A 321 2.07 8.15 -14.28
CA SER A 321 1.87 8.56 -12.89
C SER A 321 1.93 7.38 -11.92
N MET A 322 1.34 6.26 -12.33
CA MET A 322 1.20 5.04 -11.53
C MET A 322 1.61 3.86 -12.40
N MET A 323 2.75 3.23 -12.07
CA MET A 323 3.33 2.18 -12.89
C MET A 323 3.62 0.91 -12.09
N VAL A 324 3.26 -0.24 -12.66
CA VAL A 324 3.66 -1.57 -12.18
C VAL A 324 4.30 -2.36 -13.30
N HIS A 325 5.34 -3.13 -12.99
CA HIS A 325 6.03 -4.00 -13.96
C HIS A 325 6.80 -5.12 -13.25
N LEU A 326 7.42 -6.03 -14.01
CA LEU A 326 8.36 -7.03 -13.47
C LEU A 326 7.79 -7.80 -12.26
N GLY A 327 6.60 -8.35 -12.44
CA GLY A 327 5.93 -9.16 -11.42
C GLY A 327 5.41 -8.44 -10.19
N ALA A 328 5.37 -7.10 -10.17
CA ALA A 328 4.74 -6.37 -9.07
C ALA A 328 3.29 -6.86 -8.88
N ASN A 329 2.91 -7.16 -7.63
CA ASN A 329 1.65 -7.80 -7.30
C ASN A 329 1.09 -7.45 -5.92
N GLY A 330 -0.23 -7.51 -5.76
CA GLY A 330 -0.89 -7.20 -4.47
C GLY A 330 -0.81 -5.73 -4.08
N ASN A 331 -0.30 -4.85 -4.95
CA ASN A 331 -0.21 -3.41 -4.67
C ASN A 331 -1.56 -2.73 -4.93
N VAL A 332 -1.81 -1.65 -4.20
CA VAL A 332 -3.01 -0.83 -4.35
C VAL A 332 -2.63 0.61 -4.67
N PHE A 333 -3.22 1.11 -5.76
CA PHE A 333 -3.24 2.54 -6.10
C PHE A 333 -4.67 3.05 -5.90
N GLY A 334 -4.88 3.79 -4.81
CA GLY A 334 -6.21 4.20 -4.35
C GLY A 334 -6.42 5.71 -4.36
N TYR A 335 -7.50 6.21 -4.95
CA TYR A 335 -7.92 7.61 -4.80
C TYR A 335 -6.83 8.64 -5.15
N ASN A 336 -6.01 8.36 -6.16
CA ASN A 336 -5.03 9.30 -6.69
C ASN A 336 -5.64 10.14 -7.81
N TYR A 337 -5.13 11.36 -7.97
CA TYR A 337 -5.49 12.25 -9.07
C TYR A 337 -4.30 12.46 -9.99
N SER A 338 -4.48 12.16 -11.28
CA SER A 338 -3.48 12.41 -12.32
C SER A 338 -4.03 13.31 -13.42
N THR A 339 -3.22 14.28 -13.84
CA THR A 339 -3.61 15.25 -14.86
C THR A 339 -2.41 15.70 -15.69
N GLN A 340 -2.70 16.17 -16.90
CA GLN A 340 -1.72 16.65 -17.87
C GLN A 340 -0.66 15.58 -18.25
N PRO A 341 -1.05 14.35 -18.65
CA PRO A 341 -0.09 13.37 -19.13
C PRO A 341 0.72 13.95 -20.29
N TYR A 342 2.04 13.73 -20.27
CA TYR A 342 2.95 14.32 -21.26
C TYR A 342 4.13 13.40 -21.59
N GLN A 343 4.47 13.34 -22.87
CA GLN A 343 5.61 12.62 -23.41
C GLN A 343 6.37 13.49 -24.41
N SER A 344 7.68 13.26 -24.52
CA SER A 344 8.57 13.99 -25.44
C SER A 344 9.21 13.08 -26.51
N GLU A 345 8.64 11.90 -26.74
CA GLU A 345 9.06 10.88 -27.71
C GLU A 345 8.55 11.16 -29.13
N GLY A 346 7.64 12.12 -29.29
CA GLY A 346 7.02 12.46 -30.57
C GLY A 346 5.80 11.59 -30.87
N GLY A 347 5.20 11.79 -32.05
CA GLY A 347 3.90 11.21 -32.40
C GLY A 347 2.71 11.94 -31.75
N ASN A 348 1.49 11.57 -32.15
CA ASN A 348 0.25 12.13 -31.63
C ASN A 348 -0.46 11.08 -30.77
N TRP A 349 0.09 10.83 -29.58
CA TRP A 349 -0.45 9.90 -28.59
C TRP A 349 -0.26 10.45 -27.18
N THR A 350 -1.21 10.11 -26.30
CA THR A 350 -1.22 10.47 -24.89
C THR A 350 -0.61 9.32 -24.09
N PRO A 351 0.34 9.56 -23.16
CA PRO A 351 0.87 8.48 -22.35
C PRO A 351 -0.09 8.13 -21.20
N ALA A 352 -0.17 6.84 -20.87
CA ALA A 352 -1.06 6.35 -19.83
C ALA A 352 -0.66 6.85 -18.44
N ASP A 353 -1.62 7.36 -17.67
CA ASP A 353 -1.39 7.69 -16.26
C ASP A 353 -1.21 6.42 -15.43
N ILE A 354 -2.06 5.42 -15.67
CA ILE A 354 -1.91 4.07 -15.12
C ILE A 354 -1.33 3.18 -16.22
N SER A 355 -0.06 2.80 -16.05
CA SER A 355 0.62 1.87 -16.95
C SER A 355 0.91 0.56 -16.22
N VAL A 356 0.22 -0.51 -16.62
CA VAL A 356 0.63 -1.88 -16.29
C VAL A 356 1.63 -2.28 -17.36
N HIS A 357 2.88 -1.89 -17.15
CA HIS A 357 3.83 -1.69 -18.26
C HIS A 357 4.06 -2.98 -19.04
N GLY A 358 4.57 -4.02 -18.36
CA GLY A 358 4.87 -5.31 -18.95
C GLY A 358 5.63 -6.21 -17.97
N HIS A 359 6.18 -7.32 -18.47
CA HIS A 359 6.78 -8.38 -17.65
C HIS A 359 5.87 -8.86 -16.52
N TYR A 360 4.60 -9.09 -16.87
CA TYR A 360 3.70 -9.95 -16.11
C TYR A 360 3.36 -9.48 -14.69
N ALA A 361 3.16 -8.18 -14.48
CA ALA A 361 2.54 -7.66 -13.26
C ALA A 361 1.10 -8.17 -13.10
N TYR A 362 0.68 -8.54 -11.89
CA TYR A 362 -0.55 -9.32 -11.67
C TYR A 362 -1.16 -9.03 -10.31
N SER A 363 -2.47 -9.23 -10.16
CA SER A 363 -3.20 -9.04 -8.88
C SER A 363 -2.96 -7.66 -8.23
N ASN A 364 -2.78 -6.60 -9.01
CA ASN A 364 -2.75 -5.22 -8.48
C ASN A 364 -4.17 -4.62 -8.53
N LEU A 365 -4.46 -3.68 -7.63
CA LEU A 365 -5.73 -2.96 -7.59
C LEU A 365 -5.51 -1.48 -7.86
N PHE A 366 -6.26 -0.96 -8.82
CA PHE A 366 -6.39 0.47 -9.09
C PHE A 366 -7.83 0.87 -8.76
N GLU A 367 -8.01 1.57 -7.64
CA GLU A 367 -9.33 1.87 -7.09
C GLU A 367 -9.57 3.38 -6.96
N GLY A 368 -10.70 3.86 -7.49
CA GLY A 368 -11.20 5.21 -7.21
C GLY A 368 -10.29 6.34 -7.72
N ASN A 369 -9.36 6.07 -8.63
CA ASN A 369 -8.46 7.08 -9.18
C ASN A 369 -9.20 7.95 -10.21
N ILE A 370 -8.78 9.20 -10.35
CA ILE A 370 -9.20 10.08 -11.44
C ILE A 370 -7.98 10.31 -12.34
N VAL A 371 -8.06 9.84 -13.58
CA VAL A 371 -6.95 9.77 -14.54
C VAL A 371 -7.41 10.17 -15.93
N GLN A 372 -6.48 10.32 -16.86
CA GLN A 372 -6.74 10.67 -18.25
C GLN A 372 -6.74 9.43 -19.16
N GLU A 373 -5.84 8.48 -18.94
CA GLU A 373 -5.70 7.24 -19.71
C GLU A 373 -5.19 6.05 -18.87
N ILE A 374 -5.62 4.84 -19.21
CA ILE A 374 -5.15 3.58 -18.61
C ILE A 374 -4.68 2.65 -19.73
N THR A 375 -3.48 2.09 -19.59
CA THR A 375 -2.99 1.05 -20.51
C THR A 375 -2.50 -0.17 -19.77
N VAL A 376 -2.93 -1.34 -20.24
CA VAL A 376 -2.45 -2.65 -19.80
C VAL A 376 -1.59 -3.25 -20.91
N SER A 377 -0.32 -3.48 -20.59
CA SER A 377 0.75 -3.88 -21.51
C SER A 377 1.05 -2.87 -22.61
N ASP A 378 1.48 -1.67 -22.23
CA ASP A 378 1.95 -0.68 -23.21
C ASP A 378 3.28 -1.09 -23.87
N TYR A 379 4.14 -1.89 -23.21
CA TYR A 379 5.44 -2.34 -23.74
C TYR A 379 6.05 -3.48 -22.91
N TRP A 380 6.97 -4.28 -23.47
CA TRP A 380 7.67 -5.36 -22.76
C TRP A 380 6.80 -6.58 -22.36
N GLY A 381 5.81 -6.90 -23.17
CA GLY A 381 5.08 -8.14 -23.05
C GLY A 381 3.77 -8.04 -22.24
N PRO A 382 3.07 -9.17 -22.12
CA PRO A 382 1.77 -9.25 -21.45
C PRO A 382 1.87 -8.93 -19.97
N SER A 383 0.74 -8.44 -19.47
CA SER A 383 0.45 -8.30 -18.06
C SER A 383 -0.16 -9.60 -17.56
N GLY A 384 0.18 -9.97 -16.32
CA GLY A 384 -0.38 -11.16 -15.70
C GLY A 384 -1.84 -10.94 -15.28
N PRO A 385 -2.51 -11.99 -14.81
CA PRO A 385 -3.94 -11.97 -14.53
C PRO A 385 -4.30 -11.15 -13.28
N TYR A 386 -5.59 -10.90 -13.10
CA TYR A 386 -6.20 -10.38 -11.87
C TYR A 386 -5.86 -8.93 -11.51
N ASN A 387 -5.19 -8.16 -12.38
CA ASN A 387 -5.18 -6.71 -12.16
C ASN A 387 -6.62 -6.20 -12.28
N THR A 388 -7.00 -5.38 -11.32
CA THR A 388 -8.38 -4.99 -11.09
C THR A 388 -8.49 -3.48 -11.06
N PHE A 389 -9.39 -2.95 -11.89
CA PHE A 389 -9.69 -1.54 -12.02
C PHE A 389 -11.10 -1.33 -11.50
N LEU A 390 -11.24 -0.73 -10.32
CA LEU A 390 -12.50 -0.51 -9.63
C LEU A 390 -12.79 0.99 -9.51
N ARG A 391 -13.97 1.43 -9.97
CA ARG A 391 -14.47 2.81 -9.70
C ARG A 391 -13.55 3.95 -10.15
N ASN A 392 -12.65 3.71 -11.10
CA ASN A 392 -11.82 4.78 -11.64
C ASN A 392 -12.67 5.68 -12.55
N ARG A 393 -12.35 6.97 -12.58
CA ARG A 393 -12.87 7.92 -13.57
C ARG A 393 -11.76 8.21 -14.58
N ILE A 394 -12.02 7.89 -15.84
CA ILE A 394 -11.13 8.16 -16.96
C ILE A 394 -11.70 9.36 -17.72
N GLU A 395 -11.01 10.50 -17.67
CA GLU A 395 -11.56 11.80 -18.07
C GLU A 395 -11.38 12.13 -19.56
N SER A 396 -10.26 11.76 -20.17
CA SER A 396 -9.89 12.27 -21.50
C SER A 396 -9.82 11.20 -22.59
N GLU A 397 -9.29 10.02 -22.28
CA GLU A 397 -8.98 8.98 -23.27
C GLU A 397 -9.59 7.62 -22.91
N SER A 398 -9.20 6.57 -23.63
CA SER A 398 -9.71 5.22 -23.45
C SER A 398 -8.95 4.43 -22.38
N VAL A 399 -9.48 3.25 -22.08
CA VAL A 399 -8.69 2.16 -21.49
C VAL A 399 -8.20 1.28 -22.64
N CYS A 400 -6.90 1.03 -22.71
CA CYS A 400 -6.29 0.21 -23.75
C CYS A 400 -5.70 -1.07 -23.15
N LEU A 401 -6.05 -2.23 -23.72
CA LEU A 401 -5.48 -3.50 -23.34
C LEU A 401 -4.76 -4.11 -24.53
N GLU A 402 -3.53 -4.57 -24.31
CA GLU A 402 -2.71 -5.07 -25.40
C GLU A 402 -2.07 -6.42 -25.07
N ASP A 403 -1.58 -7.05 -26.14
CA ASP A 403 -0.55 -8.09 -26.08
C ASP A 403 -0.89 -9.30 -25.20
N SER A 404 -2.07 -9.90 -25.38
CA SER A 404 -2.51 -11.09 -24.63
C SER A 404 -2.57 -10.93 -23.10
N SER A 405 -2.76 -9.70 -22.63
CA SER A 405 -3.05 -9.39 -21.23
C SER A 405 -4.45 -9.83 -20.82
N ASN A 406 -4.66 -11.14 -20.78
CA ASN A 406 -5.94 -11.79 -20.46
C ASN A 406 -6.27 -11.69 -18.96
N TYR A 407 -7.52 -11.99 -18.59
CA TYR A 407 -7.98 -12.07 -17.19
C TYR A 407 -7.85 -10.77 -16.38
N GLN A 408 -8.07 -9.62 -17.03
CA GLN A 408 -8.15 -8.32 -16.36
C GLN A 408 -9.59 -8.04 -15.92
N ASN A 409 -9.74 -7.33 -14.80
CA ASN A 409 -11.05 -7.01 -14.23
C ASN A 409 -11.33 -5.51 -14.31
N PHE A 410 -12.40 -5.10 -14.98
CA PHE A 410 -12.89 -3.72 -15.01
C PHE A 410 -14.27 -3.66 -14.41
N ILE A 411 -14.39 -3.03 -13.25
CA ILE A 411 -15.60 -3.05 -12.44
C ILE A 411 -16.00 -1.62 -12.08
N GLY A 412 -17.22 -1.21 -12.44
CA GLY A 412 -17.78 0.05 -11.97
C GLY A 412 -17.02 1.31 -12.39
N ASN A 413 -16.16 1.27 -13.42
CA ASN A 413 -15.42 2.44 -13.87
C ASN A 413 -16.33 3.41 -14.63
N GLU A 414 -15.99 4.69 -14.59
CA GLU A 414 -16.62 5.75 -15.38
C GLU A 414 -15.65 6.19 -16.49
N ILE A 415 -16.01 5.90 -17.74
CA ILE A 415 -15.25 6.30 -18.93
C ILE A 415 -15.99 7.48 -19.54
N VAL A 416 -15.49 8.70 -19.26
CA VAL A 416 -16.14 9.96 -19.66
C VAL A 416 -16.03 10.15 -21.17
N ASN A 417 -14.83 9.94 -21.70
CA ASN A 417 -14.50 9.98 -23.12
C ASN A 417 -13.82 8.66 -23.49
N GLY A 418 -14.08 8.11 -24.68
CA GLY A 418 -13.45 6.87 -25.12
C GLY A 418 -14.21 5.59 -24.78
N ASN A 419 -13.48 4.47 -24.74
CA ASN A 419 -14.04 3.14 -24.52
C ASN A 419 -13.03 2.23 -23.79
N ILE A 420 -13.39 0.99 -23.51
CA ILE A 420 -12.43 -0.08 -23.22
C ILE A 420 -12.10 -0.74 -24.56
N LEU A 421 -10.86 -0.58 -24.99
CA LEU A 421 -10.33 -1.06 -26.26
C LEU A 421 -9.30 -2.15 -25.99
N TRP A 422 -9.19 -3.08 -26.92
CA TRP A 422 -8.14 -4.09 -26.89
C TRP A 422 -7.58 -4.36 -28.28
N ASP A 423 -6.31 -4.77 -28.31
CA ASP A 423 -5.56 -5.10 -29.53
C ASP A 423 -5.52 -3.95 -30.55
N THR A 424 -5.45 -2.71 -30.06
CA THR A 424 -5.42 -1.51 -30.91
C THR A 424 -4.06 -1.33 -31.59
N ASP A 425 -3.03 -1.98 -31.05
CA ASP A 425 -1.70 -2.00 -31.62
C ASP A 425 -1.45 -3.24 -32.48
N ASN A 426 -1.16 -3.01 -33.75
CA ASN A 426 -0.89 -4.07 -34.72
C ASN A 426 0.52 -4.65 -34.62
N ARG A 427 1.40 -4.07 -33.78
CA ARG A 427 2.75 -4.61 -33.52
C ARG A 427 2.71 -5.96 -32.81
N TYR A 428 1.66 -6.23 -32.03
CA TYR A 428 1.61 -7.38 -31.14
C TYR A 428 0.99 -8.60 -31.84
N PRO A 429 1.73 -9.71 -31.96
CA PRO A 429 1.29 -10.88 -32.72
C PRO A 429 0.22 -11.69 -31.99
N HIS A 430 0.19 -11.64 -30.66
CA HIS A 430 -0.75 -12.41 -29.86
C HIS A 430 -1.87 -11.50 -29.36
N LYS A 431 -3.11 -11.90 -29.64
CA LYS A 431 -4.31 -11.11 -29.38
C LYS A 431 -4.98 -11.51 -28.07
N ILE A 432 -5.66 -10.55 -27.46
CA ILE A 432 -6.46 -10.81 -26.26
C ILE A 432 -7.62 -11.75 -26.60
N ASP A 433 -7.93 -12.67 -25.70
CA ASP A 433 -9.19 -13.41 -25.70
C ASP A 433 -10.21 -12.63 -24.85
N PRO A 434 -11.18 -11.93 -25.48
CA PRO A 434 -12.11 -11.07 -24.74
C PRO A 434 -13.01 -11.85 -23.79
N SER A 435 -13.15 -13.18 -23.97
CA SER A 435 -13.95 -14.03 -23.05
C SER A 435 -13.31 -14.18 -21.67
N THR A 436 -12.00 -13.89 -21.55
CA THR A 436 -11.28 -13.92 -20.28
C THR A 436 -11.44 -12.64 -19.47
N LEU A 437 -11.87 -11.55 -20.09
CA LEU A 437 -12.00 -10.25 -19.44
C LEU A 437 -13.27 -10.21 -18.58
N PHE A 438 -13.15 -9.66 -17.37
CA PHE A 438 -14.31 -9.41 -16.53
C PHE A 438 -14.72 -7.94 -16.61
N LEU A 439 -15.68 -7.64 -17.49
CA LEU A 439 -16.25 -6.30 -17.67
C LEU A 439 -17.61 -6.21 -16.97
N HIS A 440 -17.70 -5.47 -15.87
CA HIS A 440 -18.90 -5.46 -15.04
C HIS A 440 -19.27 -4.06 -14.50
N GLY A 441 -20.40 -3.54 -14.94
CA GLY A 441 -20.96 -2.29 -14.42
C GLY A 441 -20.19 -1.04 -14.84
N ASN A 442 -19.42 -1.05 -15.92
CA ASN A 442 -18.66 0.14 -16.36
C ASN A 442 -19.59 1.10 -17.12
N LEU A 443 -19.55 2.39 -16.80
CA LEU A 443 -20.27 3.44 -17.53
C LEU A 443 -19.43 3.84 -18.75
N ILE A 444 -19.93 3.52 -19.94
CA ILE A 444 -19.28 3.82 -21.22
C ILE A 444 -20.31 4.49 -22.12
N ASN A 445 -19.96 5.63 -22.72
CA ASN A 445 -20.82 6.37 -23.66
C ASN A 445 -22.24 6.60 -23.11
N GLY A 446 -22.35 6.96 -21.83
CA GLY A 446 -23.63 7.27 -21.16
C GLY A 446 -24.48 6.06 -20.77
N SER A 447 -23.96 4.83 -20.89
CA SER A 447 -24.69 3.60 -20.52
C SER A 447 -23.84 2.65 -19.68
N ILE A 448 -24.43 2.05 -18.64
CA ILE A 448 -23.74 1.07 -17.79
C ILE A 448 -23.74 -0.29 -18.49
N GLN A 449 -22.54 -0.79 -18.79
CA GLN A 449 -22.27 -2.06 -19.43
C GLN A 449 -22.06 -3.15 -18.38
N TRP A 450 -22.96 -4.13 -18.37
CA TRP A 450 -22.98 -5.20 -17.38
C TRP A 450 -22.55 -6.55 -17.97
N ASN A 451 -21.78 -7.31 -17.20
CA ASN A 451 -21.51 -8.72 -17.52
C ASN A 451 -22.84 -9.50 -17.54
N GLN A 452 -23.15 -10.19 -18.64
CA GLN A 452 -24.43 -10.89 -18.80
C GLN A 452 -24.52 -12.18 -17.98
N GLN A 453 -23.39 -12.77 -17.60
CA GLN A 453 -23.32 -14.01 -16.81
C GLN A 453 -23.42 -13.73 -15.30
N THR A 454 -23.10 -12.52 -14.86
CA THR A 454 -23.24 -12.10 -13.46
C THR A 454 -24.65 -11.57 -13.19
N GLN A 455 -25.37 -12.16 -12.24
CA GLN A 455 -26.70 -11.70 -11.83
C GLN A 455 -26.66 -10.50 -10.89
N ASP A 456 -25.65 -10.44 -10.01
CA ASP A 456 -25.43 -9.29 -9.15
C ASP A 456 -25.12 -8.05 -10.01
N ARG A 457 -25.68 -6.92 -9.61
CA ARG A 457 -25.51 -5.59 -10.24
C ARG A 457 -24.99 -4.58 -9.22
N THR A 458 -24.42 -5.06 -8.13
CA THR A 458 -23.81 -4.24 -7.08
C THR A 458 -22.37 -3.93 -7.46
N ILE A 459 -21.98 -2.67 -7.34
CA ILE A 459 -20.59 -2.25 -7.50
C ILE A 459 -20.00 -2.10 -6.10
N PRO A 460 -19.00 -2.91 -5.70
CA PRO A 460 -18.40 -2.84 -4.37
C PRO A 460 -17.86 -1.44 -4.05
N ASN A 461 -18.02 -0.97 -2.82
CA ASN A 461 -17.53 0.35 -2.41
C ASN A 461 -16.00 0.43 -2.48
N SER A 462 -15.33 -0.63 -2.05
CA SER A 462 -13.88 -0.80 -2.06
C SER A 462 -13.53 -2.28 -1.96
N TYR A 463 -12.34 -2.66 -2.44
CA TYR A 463 -11.73 -3.97 -2.22
C TYR A 463 -10.58 -3.96 -1.21
N TYR A 464 -10.23 -2.81 -0.62
CA TYR A 464 -9.17 -2.72 0.39
C TYR A 464 -9.55 -1.89 1.63
N LEU A 465 -10.75 -1.32 1.67
CA LEU A 465 -11.28 -0.50 2.77
C LEU A 465 -12.67 -1.01 3.19
N ASP A 466 -12.91 -1.05 4.50
CA ASP A 466 -14.18 -1.43 5.12
C ASP A 466 -15.12 -0.24 5.34
N SER A 467 -14.56 0.96 5.31
CA SER A 467 -15.21 2.18 5.70
C SER A 467 -14.58 3.39 5.03
N LYS A 468 -15.31 4.51 5.08
CA LYS A 468 -14.87 5.79 4.52
C LYS A 468 -13.53 6.21 5.10
N PRO A 469 -12.47 6.41 4.29
CA PRO A 469 -11.19 6.86 4.80
C PRO A 469 -11.29 8.26 5.42
N ALA A 470 -10.53 8.50 6.50
CA ALA A 470 -10.53 9.78 7.18
C ALA A 470 -10.16 10.97 6.26
N PHE A 471 -9.27 10.74 5.28
CA PHE A 471 -8.84 11.77 4.33
C PHE A 471 -9.94 12.23 3.36
N PHE A 472 -11.08 11.53 3.29
CA PHE A 472 -12.25 12.00 2.54
C PHE A 472 -12.96 13.18 3.21
N GLY A 473 -12.78 13.39 4.52
CA GLY A 473 -13.49 14.44 5.25
C GLY A 473 -14.99 14.40 4.99
N GLY A 474 -15.56 15.50 4.52
CA GLY A 474 -16.98 15.63 4.15
C GLY A 474 -17.35 15.15 2.75
N ILE A 475 -16.39 14.81 1.88
CA ILE A 475 -16.67 14.30 0.53
C ILE A 475 -17.36 12.94 0.64
N ASN A 476 -18.39 12.67 -0.16
CA ASN A 476 -19.08 11.36 -0.16
C ASN A 476 -18.10 10.21 -0.44
N TRP A 477 -18.34 9.02 0.13
CA TRP A 477 -17.54 7.83 -0.16
C TRP A 477 -18.45 6.61 -0.39
N PRO A 478 -18.21 5.80 -1.43
CA PRO A 478 -17.30 6.08 -2.56
C PRO A 478 -17.76 7.32 -3.34
N SER A 479 -16.82 8.09 -3.90
CA SER A 479 -17.13 9.32 -4.65
C SER A 479 -17.08 9.16 -6.17
N THR A 480 -16.47 8.10 -6.68
CA THR A 480 -16.29 7.83 -8.11
C THR A 480 -16.85 6.47 -8.50
N GLY A 481 -17.10 6.31 -9.80
CA GLY A 481 -17.58 5.08 -10.42
C GLY A 481 -18.83 5.31 -11.25
N SER A 482 -19.27 4.28 -11.95
CA SER A 482 -20.41 4.32 -12.88
C SER A 482 -21.76 4.65 -12.24
N ASP A 483 -21.90 4.42 -10.93
CA ASP A 483 -23.05 4.78 -10.08
C ASP A 483 -22.84 6.11 -9.31
N ARG A 484 -21.67 6.74 -9.46
CA ARG A 484 -21.22 7.98 -8.80
C ARG A 484 -20.52 8.88 -9.82
N THR A 485 -21.25 9.26 -10.85
CA THR A 485 -20.73 10.05 -11.97
C THR A 485 -20.35 11.46 -11.55
N ASP A 486 -19.40 12.06 -12.27
CA ASP A 486 -18.88 13.41 -12.01
C ASP A 486 -18.33 13.58 -10.58
N GLY A 487 -17.86 12.47 -10.03
CA GLY A 487 -17.22 12.38 -8.74
C GLY A 487 -15.93 13.18 -8.64
N THR A 488 -15.59 13.54 -7.40
CA THR A 488 -14.28 14.11 -7.06
C THR A 488 -13.64 13.33 -5.92
N ILE A 489 -12.35 13.50 -5.72
CA ILE A 489 -11.57 12.87 -4.65
C ILE A 489 -10.72 13.92 -3.94
N PRO A 490 -10.31 13.69 -2.68
CA PRO A 490 -9.51 14.65 -1.93
C PRO A 490 -8.22 15.09 -2.63
N ALA A 491 -7.57 14.20 -3.39
CA ALA A 491 -6.40 14.57 -4.20
C ALA A 491 -6.74 15.62 -5.27
N LYS A 492 -7.84 15.46 -6.01
CA LYS A 492 -8.30 16.41 -7.03
C LYS A 492 -8.69 17.75 -6.42
N GLU A 493 -9.42 17.73 -5.31
CA GLU A 493 -9.76 18.96 -4.58
C GLU A 493 -8.53 19.72 -4.10
N ARG A 494 -7.54 19.02 -3.51
CA ARG A 494 -6.27 19.64 -3.11
C ARG A 494 -5.50 20.23 -4.28
N TYR A 495 -5.53 19.59 -5.46
CA TYR A 495 -4.89 20.14 -6.66
C TYR A 495 -5.47 21.50 -7.07
N TYR A 496 -6.79 21.67 -6.99
CA TYR A 496 -7.44 22.95 -7.29
C TYR A 496 -7.34 23.98 -6.15
N GLY A 497 -6.65 23.64 -5.05
CA GLY A 497 -6.54 24.50 -3.87
C GLY A 497 -7.81 24.55 -3.02
N ASN A 498 -8.76 23.63 -3.24
CA ASN A 498 -9.99 23.57 -2.46
C ASN A 498 -9.71 22.96 -1.08
N THR A 499 -10.40 23.47 -0.06
CA THR A 499 -10.35 22.87 1.27
C THR A 499 -11.25 21.64 1.31
N ILE A 500 -10.73 20.49 1.74
CA ILE A 500 -11.55 19.33 2.05
C ILE A 500 -12.46 19.69 3.23
N PRO A 501 -13.79 19.64 3.07
CA PRO A 501 -14.69 19.90 4.18
C PRO A 501 -14.37 18.95 5.34
N PRO A 502 -14.45 19.39 6.61
CA PRO A 502 -14.32 18.46 7.72
C PRO A 502 -15.40 17.38 7.59
N ALA A 503 -15.09 16.16 8.06
CA ALA A 503 -16.13 15.16 8.20
C ALA A 503 -17.27 15.78 9.02
N SER A 504 -18.51 15.69 8.51
CA SER A 504 -19.66 16.04 9.35
C SER A 504 -19.54 15.22 10.62
N PRO A 505 -19.77 15.81 11.82
CA PRO A 505 -19.94 14.99 13.01
C PRO A 505 -21.02 13.98 12.64
N THR A 506 -20.64 12.71 12.64
CA THR A 506 -21.60 11.63 12.51
C THR A 506 -22.65 11.94 13.58
N PRO A 507 -23.97 11.83 13.31
CA PRO A 507 -24.90 11.71 14.42
C PRO A 507 -24.31 10.64 15.31
N ASP A 508 -23.99 10.98 16.56
CA ASP A 508 -23.32 10.05 17.48
C ASP A 508 -24.00 8.71 17.32
N LYS A 509 -23.23 7.66 16.99
CA LYS A 509 -23.71 6.32 17.24
C LYS A 509 -24.13 6.35 18.71
N PRO A 510 -25.40 6.07 19.06
CA PRO A 510 -25.84 6.20 20.43
C PRO A 510 -24.91 5.39 21.31
N VAL A 511 -24.22 6.06 22.24
CA VAL A 511 -23.25 5.44 23.13
C VAL A 511 -23.97 4.34 23.90
N LYS A 512 -23.44 3.13 23.81
CA LYS A 512 -24.04 1.97 24.46
C LYS A 512 -23.35 1.73 25.79
N TYR A 513 -23.61 2.64 26.73
CA TYR A 513 -23.02 2.61 28.07
C TYR A 513 -23.13 1.22 28.69
N GLY A 514 -22.00 0.72 29.20
CA GLY A 514 -21.89 -0.58 29.85
C GLY A 514 -21.50 -1.76 28.95
N ASP A 515 -21.60 -1.65 27.62
CA ASP A 515 -21.25 -2.73 26.69
C ASP A 515 -19.78 -2.61 26.24
N LEU A 516 -18.88 -3.32 26.91
CA LEU A 516 -17.43 -3.15 26.75
C LEU A 516 -16.83 -4.16 25.76
N ASN A 517 -17.58 -5.20 25.39
CA ASN A 517 -17.17 -6.21 24.42
C ASN A 517 -17.93 -6.12 23.08
N GLY A 518 -18.95 -5.26 22.97
CA GLY A 518 -19.73 -5.04 21.76
C GLY A 518 -20.76 -6.12 21.46
N ASP A 519 -21.10 -6.97 22.44
CA ASP A 519 -22.03 -8.10 22.25
C ASP A 519 -23.51 -7.69 22.32
N ASN A 520 -23.77 -6.39 22.52
CA ASN A 520 -25.07 -5.76 22.70
C ASN A 520 -25.75 -6.00 24.06
N ASN A 521 -25.10 -6.64 25.04
CA ASN A 521 -25.65 -6.93 26.37
C ASN A 521 -24.73 -6.47 27.50
N VAL A 522 -25.23 -5.62 28.39
CA VAL A 522 -24.48 -5.20 29.60
C VAL A 522 -24.60 -6.26 30.69
N ASN A 523 -23.52 -6.99 30.96
CA ASN A 523 -23.53 -8.13 31.89
C ASN A 523 -22.23 -8.31 32.68
N SER A 524 -22.08 -9.46 33.35
CA SER A 524 -20.90 -9.77 34.18
C SER A 524 -19.57 -9.80 33.40
N THR A 525 -19.64 -10.01 32.09
CA THR A 525 -18.47 -9.99 31.19
C THR A 525 -17.92 -8.57 31.10
N ASP A 526 -18.77 -7.58 30.90
CA ASP A 526 -18.40 -6.15 30.87
C ASP A 526 -17.87 -5.67 32.21
N LEU A 527 -18.52 -6.05 33.30
CA LEU A 527 -18.03 -5.75 34.65
C LEU A 527 -16.64 -6.34 34.89
N THR A 528 -16.35 -7.52 34.34
CA THR A 528 -15.03 -8.15 34.45
C THR A 528 -14.00 -7.40 33.62
N LEU A 529 -14.35 -6.95 32.42
CA LEU A 529 -13.49 -6.12 31.58
C LEU A 529 -13.16 -4.79 32.28
N LEU A 530 -14.17 -4.11 32.82
CA LEU A 530 -13.98 -2.87 33.58
C LEU A 530 -13.05 -3.09 34.78
N LYS A 531 -13.23 -4.19 35.52
CA LYS A 531 -12.33 -4.53 36.63
C LYS A 531 -10.89 -4.75 36.16
N ARG A 532 -10.70 -5.48 35.05
CA ARG A 532 -9.37 -5.73 34.47
C ARG A 532 -8.70 -4.44 34.02
N TYR A 533 -9.47 -3.53 33.44
CA TYR A 533 -8.99 -2.22 33.03
C TYR A 533 -8.53 -1.39 34.24
N LEU A 534 -9.37 -1.27 35.28
CA LEU A 534 -9.03 -0.54 36.50
C LEU A 534 -7.84 -1.13 37.28
N THR A 535 -7.62 -2.43 37.15
CA THR A 535 -6.47 -3.14 37.75
C THR A 535 -5.25 -3.21 36.83
N ARG A 536 -5.29 -2.54 35.67
CA ARG A 536 -4.22 -2.51 34.66
C ARG A 536 -3.80 -3.89 34.16
N VAL A 537 -4.71 -4.85 34.21
CA VAL A 537 -4.55 -6.17 33.58
C VAL A 537 -4.75 -6.06 32.07
N ILE A 538 -5.61 -5.15 31.63
CA ILE A 538 -5.76 -4.71 30.25
C ILE A 538 -5.57 -3.19 30.19
N ASN A 539 -5.04 -2.69 29.09
CA ASN A 539 -4.86 -1.25 28.86
C ASN A 539 -5.98 -0.65 28.00
N ASP A 540 -6.84 -1.50 27.43
CA ASP A 540 -7.97 -1.10 26.58
C ASP A 540 -9.03 -2.21 26.57
N PHE A 541 -10.21 -1.90 26.03
CA PHE A 541 -11.34 -2.82 25.90
C PHE A 541 -11.37 -3.53 24.54
N PRO A 542 -12.03 -4.71 24.45
CA PRO A 542 -12.18 -5.42 23.17
C PRO A 542 -12.98 -4.66 22.11
N HIS A 543 -13.94 -3.83 22.52
CA HIS A 543 -14.74 -3.01 21.61
C HIS A 543 -14.07 -1.64 21.34
N PRO A 544 -14.06 -1.13 20.10
CA PRO A 544 -13.46 0.18 19.77
C PRO A 544 -14.05 1.35 20.57
N ASP A 545 -15.36 1.31 20.86
CA ASP A 545 -16.02 2.31 21.70
C ASP A 545 -16.02 1.93 23.20
N GLY A 546 -15.30 0.87 23.59
CA GLY A 546 -15.34 0.32 24.94
C GLY A 546 -14.87 1.32 26.01
N SER A 547 -13.90 2.18 25.69
CA SER A 547 -13.49 3.25 26.61
C SER A 547 -14.58 4.31 26.82
N VAL A 548 -15.38 4.60 25.78
CA VAL A 548 -16.54 5.52 25.86
C VAL A 548 -17.69 4.84 26.62
N ASN A 549 -17.97 3.57 26.31
CA ASN A 549 -19.02 2.78 26.97
C ASN A 549 -18.71 2.51 28.45
N ALA A 550 -17.44 2.54 28.85
CA ALA A 550 -16.99 2.32 30.23
C ALA A 550 -17.20 3.53 31.14
N ASP A 551 -17.27 4.76 30.59
CA ASP A 551 -17.59 5.99 31.32
C ASP A 551 -19.11 6.10 31.55
N VAL A 552 -19.64 5.16 32.32
CA VAL A 552 -21.09 5.04 32.54
C VAL A 552 -21.66 6.15 33.42
N ASN A 553 -20.81 6.96 34.07
CA ASN A 553 -21.25 8.15 34.79
C ASN A 553 -21.10 9.46 33.97
N GLY A 554 -20.37 9.43 32.85
CA GLY A 554 -20.22 10.55 31.91
C GLY A 554 -19.29 11.65 32.40
N ASP A 555 -18.35 11.35 33.31
CA ASP A 555 -17.43 12.33 33.89
C ASP A 555 -16.09 12.46 33.15
N GLY A 556 -15.91 11.69 32.07
CA GLY A 556 -14.71 11.63 31.25
C GLY A 556 -13.59 10.78 31.85
N LYS A 557 -13.82 10.04 32.94
CA LYS A 557 -12.80 9.25 33.64
C LYS A 557 -13.30 7.86 34.01
N ILE A 558 -12.72 6.84 33.42
CA ILE A 558 -13.01 5.44 33.76
C ILE A 558 -12.38 5.08 35.12
N ASN A 559 -13.19 5.00 36.17
CA ASN A 559 -12.71 4.80 37.55
C ASN A 559 -13.65 3.91 38.41
N SER A 560 -13.44 3.89 39.73
CA SER A 560 -14.24 3.09 40.66
C SER A 560 -15.72 3.51 40.73
N THR A 561 -16.03 4.73 40.29
CA THR A 561 -17.41 5.25 40.20
C THR A 561 -18.18 4.53 39.10
N ASP A 562 -17.58 4.35 37.92
CA ASP A 562 -18.14 3.57 36.81
C ASP A 562 -18.33 2.11 37.19
N TYR A 563 -17.34 1.54 37.87
CA TYR A 563 -17.40 0.18 38.37
C TYR A 563 -18.59 -0.03 39.32
N SER A 564 -18.82 0.94 40.21
CA SER A 564 -19.95 0.92 41.14
C SER A 564 -21.29 1.08 40.44
N ALA A 565 -21.36 1.93 39.40
CA ALA A 565 -22.56 2.11 38.58
C ALA A 565 -22.88 0.84 37.76
N MET A 566 -21.87 0.19 37.17
CA MET A 566 -21.99 -1.09 36.46
C MET A 566 -22.56 -2.19 37.37
N ILE A 567 -22.09 -2.29 38.62
CA ILE A 567 -22.65 -3.22 39.61
C ILE A 567 -24.13 -2.91 39.88
N ARG A 568 -24.48 -1.62 40.11
CA ARG A 568 -25.87 -1.22 40.37
C ARG A 568 -26.79 -1.54 39.20
N TYR A 569 -26.31 -1.40 37.97
CA TYR A 569 -27.07 -1.71 36.76
C TYR A 569 -27.31 -3.23 36.63
N ILE A 570 -26.26 -4.05 36.77
CA ILE A 570 -26.37 -5.52 36.70
C ILE A 570 -27.26 -6.08 37.82
N LEU A 571 -27.21 -5.48 39.01
CA LEU A 571 -28.10 -5.82 40.13
C LEU A 571 -29.52 -5.25 39.99
N ARG A 572 -29.83 -4.53 38.91
CA ARG A 572 -31.12 -3.86 38.65
C ARG A 572 -31.54 -2.89 39.75
N ILE A 573 -30.56 -2.30 40.46
CA ILE A 573 -30.77 -1.19 41.40
C ILE A 573 -31.03 0.11 40.62
N ILE A 574 -30.38 0.24 39.46
CA ILE A 574 -30.68 1.25 38.44
C ILE A 574 -31.07 0.54 37.14
N ASP A 575 -31.99 1.12 36.41
CA ASP A 575 -32.48 0.67 35.09
C ASP A 575 -31.76 1.37 33.92
N LYS A 576 -31.09 2.49 34.22
CA LYS A 576 -30.26 3.27 33.32
C LYS A 576 -29.01 3.78 34.03
N PHE A 577 -27.92 3.92 33.29
CA PHE A 577 -26.70 4.55 33.75
C PHE A 577 -26.88 6.06 33.96
N PRO A 578 -26.11 6.68 34.87
CA PRO A 578 -26.14 8.13 35.05
C PRO A 578 -25.86 8.92 33.77
N ALA A 579 -24.96 8.42 32.91
CA ALA A 579 -24.64 9.04 31.63
C ALA A 579 -25.79 8.98 30.61
N GLU A 580 -26.81 8.13 30.82
CA GLU A 580 -28.00 8.03 29.97
C GLU A 580 -29.13 8.99 30.40
N LYS A 581 -28.91 9.83 31.42
CA LYS A 581 -29.92 10.75 31.96
C LYS A 581 -29.86 12.18 31.40
N SER A 582 -29.01 12.44 30.41
CA SER A 582 -28.87 13.75 29.75
C SER A 582 -29.83 13.95 28.59
#